data_AF-A0A9D4RBR5-F1
#
_entry.id   AF-A0A9D4RBR5-F1
#
_cell.length_a   1.000
_cell.length_b   1.000
_cell.length_c   1.000
_cell.angle_alpha   90.00
_cell.angle_beta   90.00
_cell.angle_gamma   90.00
#
_symmetry.space_group_name_H-M   'P 1'
#
loop_
_entity.id
_entity.type
_entity.pdbx_description
1 polymer ?
#
loop_
_entity_poly.entity_id
_entity_poly.type
_entity_poly.pdbx_seq_one_letter_code
_entity_poly.pdbx_strand_id
1 'polypeptide(L)'
;MRKLRKLQSCCESGIQDLKSSYQGQELMVHKMNDKIKSTMAKIVRRTLKKIPKVEQNKIHELMHSTLFHIENITLNDAKITLSSLEDSLKTGVETCIRHHHELKALHELLLYSSDNNNKKLCIIASRKCIDKIQQVESYLDENSVKLECSLLQQTIQGTEQYIVRLSGLGRLKESMKAHTDIEQYLSKLSGLVRVVGPNYMFTVQGKSEHTVRIPSDSESCSITAICVLPDGQVLLADRNNKKVKLLNQQYHAVSHLDVRAESQDICQITPSEVAVAVTYRNIHEVQFITVIQGQLTLGRKLKLQHGCSGIACHQGELFICSGTALYKYTLYGKQLCRLYEDRSSDYTGKNHGEFILITLGQHFFLREIFKKLRVGINK
;
A
#
# COMPACT_ATOMS: atom_id res chain seq x y z
N MET A 1 41.92 -15.85 -5.42
CA MET A 1 41.53 -17.12 -6.08
C MET A 1 40.35 -17.84 -5.45
N ARG A 2 40.44 -18.37 -4.22
CA ARG A 2 39.29 -19.06 -3.59
C ARG A 2 38.02 -18.21 -3.53
N LYS A 3 38.13 -16.92 -3.17
CA LYS A 3 37.00 -15.98 -3.15
C LYS A 3 36.33 -15.78 -4.52
N LEU A 4 37.12 -15.66 -5.60
CA LEU A 4 36.61 -15.49 -6.97
C LEU A 4 35.85 -16.73 -7.48
N ARG A 5 36.39 -17.94 -7.24
CA ARG A 5 35.67 -19.18 -7.58
C ARG A 5 34.37 -19.34 -6.78
N LYS A 6 34.40 -18.93 -5.50
CA LYS A 6 33.20 -18.92 -4.65
C LYS A 6 32.14 -17.95 -5.17
N LEU A 7 32.54 -16.75 -5.59
CA LEU A 7 31.65 -15.77 -6.21
C LEU A 7 31.03 -16.28 -7.51
N GLN A 8 31.83 -16.89 -8.40
CA GLN A 8 31.31 -17.48 -9.64
C GLN A 8 30.27 -18.56 -9.37
N SER A 9 30.57 -19.50 -8.46
CA SER A 9 29.62 -20.54 -8.05
C SER A 9 28.35 -19.96 -7.41
N CYS A 10 28.46 -18.89 -6.63
CA CYS A 10 27.29 -18.18 -6.08
C CYS A 10 26.42 -17.54 -7.18
N CYS A 11 27.03 -16.93 -8.20
CA CYS A 11 26.28 -16.35 -9.32
C CYS A 11 25.54 -17.43 -10.12
N GLU A 12 26.18 -18.55 -10.43
CA GLU A 12 25.57 -19.67 -11.16
C GLU A 12 24.41 -20.30 -10.37
N SER A 13 24.59 -20.49 -9.06
CA SER A 13 23.52 -20.95 -8.16
C SER A 13 22.34 -19.98 -8.13
N GLY A 14 22.60 -18.67 -7.97
CA GLY A 14 21.55 -17.67 -7.91
C GLY A 14 20.72 -17.57 -9.19
N ILE A 15 21.36 -17.74 -10.37
CA ILE A 15 20.63 -17.80 -11.65
C ILE A 15 19.71 -19.02 -11.70
N GLN A 16 20.14 -20.17 -11.18
CA GLN A 16 19.34 -21.38 -11.18
C GLN A 16 18.15 -21.28 -10.21
N ASP A 17 18.37 -20.71 -9.02
CA ASP A 17 17.32 -20.47 -8.02
C ASP A 17 16.24 -19.54 -8.56
N LEU A 18 16.63 -18.50 -9.30
CA LEU A 18 15.69 -17.58 -9.95
C LEU A 18 14.83 -18.26 -11.02
N LYS A 19 15.42 -19.15 -11.84
CA LYS A 19 14.66 -19.93 -12.82
C LYS A 19 13.63 -20.86 -12.16
N SER A 20 14.03 -21.56 -11.10
CA SER A 20 13.12 -22.44 -10.36
C SER A 20 12.00 -21.67 -9.67
N SER A 21 12.29 -20.49 -9.11
CA SER A 21 11.28 -19.60 -8.54
C SER A 21 10.24 -19.16 -9.58
N TYR A 22 10.69 -18.80 -10.79
CA TYR A 22 9.80 -18.39 -11.88
C TYR A 22 8.82 -19.50 -12.27
N GLN A 23 9.31 -20.73 -12.46
CA GLN A 23 8.47 -21.89 -12.79
C GLN A 23 7.43 -22.21 -11.69
N GLY A 24 7.81 -22.06 -10.42
CA GLY A 24 6.89 -22.25 -9.30
C GLY A 24 5.73 -21.26 -9.30
N GLN A 25 5.97 -20.03 -9.73
CA GLN A 25 4.97 -18.96 -9.77
C GLN A 25 3.98 -19.16 -10.91
N GLU A 26 4.45 -19.54 -12.10
CA GLU A 26 3.59 -19.87 -13.24
C GLU A 26 2.57 -20.97 -12.88
N LEU A 27 3.02 -22.01 -12.19
CA LEU A 27 2.17 -23.08 -11.68
C LEU A 27 1.15 -22.59 -10.64
N MET A 28 1.55 -21.67 -9.75
CA MET A 28 0.66 -21.08 -8.74
C MET A 28 -0.47 -20.26 -9.37
N VAL A 29 -0.15 -19.46 -10.40
CA VAL A 29 -1.14 -18.68 -11.16
C VAL A 29 -2.17 -19.60 -11.82
N HIS A 30 -1.73 -20.69 -12.45
CA HIS A 30 -2.64 -21.68 -13.03
C HIS A 30 -3.59 -22.30 -11.99
N LYS A 31 -3.06 -22.75 -10.84
CA LYS A 31 -3.87 -23.32 -9.75
C LYS A 31 -4.90 -22.32 -9.20
N MET A 32 -4.53 -21.05 -9.11
CA MET A 32 -5.43 -20.01 -8.63
C MET A 32 -6.60 -19.78 -9.61
N ASN A 33 -6.31 -19.74 -10.91
CA ASN A 33 -7.32 -19.65 -11.96
C ASN A 33 -8.32 -20.80 -11.92
N ASP A 34 -7.85 -22.04 -11.73
CA ASP A 34 -8.74 -23.21 -11.63
C ASP A 34 -9.67 -23.13 -10.41
N LYS A 35 -9.14 -22.68 -9.26
CA LYS A 35 -9.93 -22.51 -8.03
C LYS A 35 -11.01 -21.44 -8.19
N ILE A 36 -10.72 -20.35 -8.89
CA ILE A 36 -11.68 -19.29 -9.21
C ILE A 36 -12.80 -19.84 -10.09
N LYS A 37 -12.44 -20.52 -11.20
CA LYS A 37 -13.41 -21.15 -12.11
C LYS A 37 -14.35 -22.10 -11.37
N SER A 38 -13.81 -22.93 -10.48
CA SER A 38 -14.59 -23.84 -9.63
C SER A 38 -15.54 -23.11 -8.66
N THR A 39 -15.07 -22.05 -8.01
CA THR A 39 -15.86 -21.28 -7.04
C THR A 39 -17.01 -20.55 -7.72
N MET A 40 -16.76 -19.93 -8.86
CA MET A 40 -17.79 -19.24 -9.64
C MET A 40 -18.85 -20.20 -10.16
N ALA A 41 -18.45 -21.37 -10.69
CA ALA A 41 -19.40 -22.40 -11.12
C ALA A 41 -20.36 -22.80 -9.99
N LYS A 42 -19.87 -22.88 -8.74
CA LYS A 42 -20.70 -23.16 -7.56
C LYS A 42 -21.67 -22.02 -7.24
N ILE A 43 -21.24 -20.76 -7.35
CA ILE A 43 -22.09 -19.58 -7.12
C ILE A 43 -23.20 -19.51 -8.17
N VAL A 44 -22.85 -19.69 -9.45
CA VAL A 44 -23.79 -19.70 -10.59
C VAL A 44 -24.88 -20.76 -10.37
N ARG A 45 -24.50 -22.01 -10.11
CA ARG A 45 -25.45 -23.11 -9.87
C ARG A 45 -26.40 -22.85 -8.69
N ARG A 46 -25.93 -22.16 -7.64
CA ARG A 46 -26.76 -21.83 -6.47
C ARG A 46 -27.72 -20.68 -6.73
N THR A 47 -27.33 -19.71 -7.55
CA THR A 47 -28.09 -18.48 -7.78
C THR A 47 -29.16 -18.67 -8.87
N LEU A 48 -28.85 -19.44 -9.93
CA LEU A 48 -29.75 -19.63 -11.06
C LEU A 48 -30.97 -20.52 -10.77
N LYS A 49 -30.93 -21.39 -9.75
CA LYS A 49 -32.03 -22.33 -9.42
C LYS A 49 -33.39 -21.67 -9.12
N LYS A 50 -33.44 -20.35 -8.90
CA LYS A 50 -34.66 -19.62 -8.50
C LYS A 50 -35.22 -18.66 -9.57
N ILE A 51 -34.58 -18.58 -10.74
CA ILE A 51 -34.88 -17.58 -11.78
C ILE A 51 -35.58 -18.26 -12.96
N PRO A 52 -36.55 -17.64 -13.66
CA PRO A 52 -37.13 -18.18 -14.89
C PRO A 52 -36.08 -18.46 -15.98
N LYS A 53 -36.24 -19.55 -16.74
CA LYS A 53 -35.23 -20.08 -17.67
C LYS A 53 -34.79 -19.08 -18.76
N VAL A 54 -35.66 -18.17 -19.17
CA VAL A 54 -35.37 -17.13 -20.16
C VAL A 54 -34.41 -16.06 -19.60
N GLU A 55 -34.61 -15.64 -18.35
CA GLU A 55 -33.71 -14.69 -17.67
C GLU A 55 -32.39 -15.34 -17.27
N GLN A 56 -32.39 -16.64 -16.96
CA GLN A 56 -31.17 -17.39 -16.70
C GLN A 56 -30.20 -17.32 -17.89
N ASN A 57 -30.68 -17.40 -19.13
CA ASN A 57 -29.82 -17.34 -20.31
C ASN A 57 -29.16 -15.96 -20.48
N LYS A 58 -29.92 -14.86 -20.30
CA LYS A 58 -29.37 -13.50 -20.36
C LYS A 58 -28.33 -13.24 -19.27
N ILE A 59 -28.61 -13.69 -18.04
CA ILE A 59 -27.66 -13.60 -16.93
C ILE A 59 -26.41 -14.44 -17.24
N HIS A 60 -26.58 -15.63 -17.80
CA HIS A 60 -25.47 -16.50 -18.16
C HIS A 60 -24.57 -15.87 -19.23
N GLU A 61 -25.12 -15.29 -20.29
CA GLU A 61 -24.38 -14.57 -21.33
C GLU A 61 -23.62 -13.37 -20.77
N LEU A 62 -24.29 -12.53 -19.95
CA LEU A 62 -23.65 -11.38 -19.32
C LEU A 62 -22.52 -11.80 -18.38
N MET A 63 -22.74 -12.86 -17.58
CA MET A 63 -21.72 -13.40 -16.71
C MET A 63 -20.54 -13.93 -17.51
N HIS A 64 -20.77 -14.72 -18.57
CA HIS A 64 -19.69 -15.20 -19.42
C HIS A 64 -18.89 -14.06 -20.07
N SER A 65 -19.57 -13.04 -20.59
CA SER A 65 -18.93 -11.85 -21.16
C SER A 65 -18.10 -11.10 -20.12
N THR A 66 -18.65 -10.87 -18.93
CA THR A 66 -17.95 -10.19 -17.83
C THR A 66 -16.75 -10.99 -17.35
N LEU A 67 -16.90 -12.31 -17.22
CA LEU A 67 -15.82 -13.21 -16.83
C LEU A 67 -14.70 -13.23 -17.86
N PHE A 68 -15.05 -13.32 -19.14
CA PHE A 68 -14.09 -13.26 -20.24
C PHE A 68 -13.32 -11.93 -20.23
N HIS A 69 -14.02 -10.81 -19.99
CA HIS A 69 -13.39 -9.50 -19.89
C HIS A 69 -12.43 -9.40 -18.68
N ILE A 70 -12.85 -9.88 -17.51
CA ILE A 70 -12.01 -9.93 -16.31
C ILE A 70 -10.79 -10.84 -16.51
N GLU A 71 -10.97 -12.02 -17.10
CA GLU A 71 -9.89 -12.96 -17.40
C GLU A 71 -8.88 -12.30 -18.35
N ASN A 72 -9.33 -11.62 -19.40
CA ASN A 72 -8.45 -10.91 -20.32
C ASN A 72 -7.70 -9.74 -19.67
N ILE A 73 -8.37 -8.92 -18.86
CA ILE A 73 -7.70 -7.84 -18.13
C ILE A 73 -6.65 -8.42 -17.18
N THR A 74 -7.01 -9.46 -16.42
CA THR A 74 -6.11 -10.08 -15.44
C THR A 74 -4.91 -10.72 -16.13
N LEU A 75 -5.13 -11.43 -17.24
CA LEU A 75 -4.06 -12.01 -18.05
C LEU A 75 -3.17 -10.91 -18.65
N ASN A 76 -3.73 -9.79 -19.09
CA ASN A 76 -2.95 -8.68 -19.62
C ASN A 76 -2.10 -7.99 -18.54
N ASP A 77 -2.68 -7.71 -17.37
CA ASP A 77 -1.97 -7.14 -16.23
C ASP A 77 -0.84 -8.07 -15.74
N ALA A 78 -1.12 -9.38 -15.69
CA ALA A 78 -0.10 -10.38 -15.36
C ALA A 78 1.02 -10.42 -16.41
N LYS A 79 0.69 -10.38 -17.71
CA LYS A 79 1.69 -10.31 -18.80
C LYS A 79 2.56 -9.06 -18.71
N ILE A 80 1.98 -7.89 -18.47
CA ILE A 80 2.72 -6.63 -18.32
C ILE A 80 3.67 -6.73 -17.11
N THR A 81 3.18 -7.26 -15.99
CA THR A 81 3.99 -7.43 -14.77
C THR A 81 5.13 -8.41 -15.00
N LEU A 82 4.86 -9.55 -15.63
CA LEU A 82 5.88 -10.55 -15.96
C LEU A 82 6.91 -10.00 -16.94
N SER A 83 6.50 -9.25 -17.97
CA SER A 83 7.42 -8.58 -18.90
C SER A 83 8.32 -7.58 -18.19
N SER A 84 7.76 -6.75 -17.29
CA SER A 84 8.57 -5.81 -16.51
C SER A 84 9.55 -6.53 -15.57
N LEU A 85 9.17 -7.68 -15.02
CA LEU A 85 10.03 -8.50 -14.19
C LEU A 85 11.15 -9.13 -15.02
N GLU A 86 10.83 -9.65 -16.21
CA GLU A 86 11.78 -10.20 -17.16
C GLU A 86 12.82 -9.16 -17.57
N ASP A 87 12.40 -7.93 -17.90
CA ASP A 87 13.29 -6.82 -18.22
C ASP A 87 14.22 -6.46 -17.05
N SER A 88 13.68 -6.41 -15.84
CA SER A 88 14.47 -6.14 -14.62
C SER A 88 15.48 -7.26 -14.34
N LEU A 89 15.07 -8.52 -14.51
CA LEU A 89 15.93 -9.69 -14.32
C LEU A 89 17.03 -9.72 -15.39
N LYS A 90 16.68 -9.46 -16.65
CA LYS A 90 17.63 -9.38 -17.77
C LYS A 90 18.69 -8.31 -17.52
N THR A 91 18.26 -7.11 -17.13
CA THR A 91 19.18 -6.00 -16.75
C THR A 91 20.07 -6.41 -15.58
N GLY A 92 19.51 -7.11 -14.60
CA GLY A 92 20.23 -7.64 -13.45
C GLY A 92 21.34 -8.63 -13.85
N VAL A 93 21.00 -9.59 -14.72
CA VAL A 93 21.92 -10.60 -15.26
C VAL A 93 23.02 -9.97 -16.11
N GLU A 94 22.68 -9.05 -17.01
CA GLU A 94 23.65 -8.32 -17.84
C GLU A 94 24.66 -7.54 -16.98
N THR A 95 24.19 -6.92 -15.90
CA THR A 95 25.06 -6.22 -14.94
C THR A 95 26.01 -7.18 -14.22
N CYS A 96 25.52 -8.35 -13.79
CA CYS A 96 26.35 -9.39 -13.19
C CYS A 96 27.41 -9.92 -14.16
N ILE A 97 27.05 -10.16 -15.42
CA ILE A 97 27.99 -10.59 -16.48
C ILE A 97 29.09 -9.55 -16.69
N ARG A 98 28.72 -8.26 -16.76
CA ARG A 98 29.69 -7.16 -16.88
C ARG A 98 30.67 -7.15 -15.71
N HIS A 99 30.17 -7.26 -14.48
CA HIS A 99 31.02 -7.33 -13.28
C HIS A 99 31.94 -8.56 -13.27
N HIS A 100 31.46 -9.69 -13.76
CA HIS A 100 32.28 -10.89 -13.92
C HIS A 100 33.45 -10.66 -14.89
N HIS A 101 33.20 -10.07 -16.07
CA HIS A 101 34.25 -9.75 -17.03
C HIS A 101 35.28 -8.75 -16.48
N GLU A 102 34.83 -7.70 -15.78
CA GLU A 102 35.70 -6.71 -15.14
C GLU A 102 36.60 -7.35 -14.07
N LEU A 103 36.03 -8.23 -13.23
CA LEU A 103 36.79 -8.97 -12.22
C LEU A 103 37.79 -9.95 -12.86
N LYS A 104 37.42 -10.60 -13.96
CA LYS A 104 38.31 -11.49 -14.71
C LYS A 104 39.49 -10.73 -15.30
N ALA A 105 39.27 -9.58 -15.92
CA ALA A 105 40.32 -8.73 -16.46
C ALA A 105 41.28 -8.21 -15.37
N LEU A 106 40.74 -7.78 -14.22
CA LEU A 106 41.55 -7.39 -13.06
C LEU A 106 42.37 -8.55 -12.51
N HIS A 107 41.82 -9.77 -12.55
CA HIS A 107 42.51 -10.96 -12.13
C HIS A 107 43.68 -11.33 -13.07
N GLU A 108 43.47 -11.27 -14.38
CA GLU A 108 44.54 -11.50 -15.38
C GLU A 108 45.67 -10.47 -15.22
N LEU A 109 45.33 -9.20 -14.97
CA LEU A 109 46.30 -8.15 -14.71
C LEU A 109 47.09 -8.38 -13.41
N LEU A 110 46.45 -8.91 -12.37
CA LEU A 110 47.11 -9.33 -11.14
C LEU A 110 48.14 -10.43 -11.40
N LEU A 111 47.77 -11.47 -12.15
CA LEU A 111 48.68 -12.57 -12.51
C LEU A 111 49.90 -12.04 -13.28
N TYR A 112 49.66 -11.25 -14.33
CA TYR A 112 50.72 -10.65 -15.14
C TYR A 112 51.68 -9.77 -14.31
N SER A 113 51.15 -8.98 -13.38
CA SER A 113 51.98 -8.11 -12.53
C SER A 113 52.83 -8.88 -11.52
N SER A 114 52.35 -10.05 -11.09
CA SER A 114 53.06 -10.95 -10.18
C SER A 114 54.25 -11.60 -10.88
N ASP A 115 54.05 -12.10 -12.10
CA ASP A 115 55.09 -12.80 -12.86
C ASP A 115 56.24 -11.88 -13.26
N ASN A 116 55.95 -10.59 -13.51
CA ASN A 116 56.96 -9.59 -13.89
C ASN A 116 57.62 -8.87 -12.70
N ASN A 117 57.40 -9.31 -11.46
CA ASN A 117 57.92 -8.68 -10.24
C ASN A 117 57.61 -7.17 -10.11
N ASN A 118 56.57 -6.67 -10.80
CA ASN A 118 56.22 -5.25 -10.78
C ASN A 118 55.32 -4.96 -9.56
N LYS A 119 55.96 -4.79 -8.40
CA LYS A 119 55.28 -4.56 -7.11
C LYS A 119 54.28 -3.40 -7.15
N LYS A 120 54.58 -2.32 -7.88
CA LYS A 120 53.68 -1.15 -8.00
C LYS A 120 52.40 -1.52 -8.75
N LEU A 121 52.51 -2.21 -9.88
CA LEU A 121 51.34 -2.66 -10.64
C LEU A 121 50.51 -3.66 -9.83
N CYS A 122 51.14 -4.58 -9.10
CA CYS A 122 50.44 -5.57 -8.27
C CYS A 122 49.61 -4.91 -7.16
N ILE A 123 50.13 -3.86 -6.50
CA ILE A 123 49.40 -3.09 -5.48
C ILE A 123 48.19 -2.36 -6.10
N ILE A 124 48.38 -1.71 -7.25
CA ILE A 124 47.30 -0.99 -7.95
C ILE A 124 46.19 -1.97 -8.38
N ALA A 125 46.56 -3.10 -8.96
CA ALA A 125 45.64 -4.13 -9.40
C ALA A 125 44.85 -4.75 -8.24
N SER A 126 45.53 -4.98 -7.11
CA SER A 126 44.92 -5.53 -5.89
C SER A 126 43.88 -4.58 -5.32
N ARG A 127 44.19 -3.28 -5.26
CA ARG A 127 43.25 -2.26 -4.78
C ARG A 127 42.02 -2.16 -5.67
N LYS A 128 42.20 -2.09 -7.00
CA LYS A 128 41.08 -2.11 -7.95
C LYS A 128 40.21 -3.36 -7.82
N CYS A 129 40.81 -4.51 -7.55
CA CYS A 129 40.07 -5.76 -7.35
C CYS A 129 39.24 -5.73 -6.05
N ILE A 130 39.79 -5.21 -4.96
CA ILE A 130 39.05 -5.04 -3.68
C ILE A 130 37.87 -4.08 -3.86
N ASP A 131 38.12 -2.90 -4.43
CA ASP A 131 37.07 -1.89 -4.67
C ASP A 131 35.96 -2.47 -5.54
N LYS A 132 36.32 -3.28 -6.54
CA LYS A 132 35.34 -3.92 -7.41
C LYS A 132 34.53 -5.01 -6.72
N ILE A 133 35.15 -5.82 -5.87
CA ILE A 133 34.44 -6.82 -5.06
C ILE A 133 33.41 -6.15 -4.16
N GLN A 134 33.77 -5.04 -3.50
CA GLN A 134 32.84 -4.29 -2.64
C GLN A 134 31.65 -3.72 -3.41
N GLN A 135 31.88 -3.23 -4.63
CA GLN A 135 30.79 -2.78 -5.52
C GLN A 135 29.84 -3.93 -5.88
N VAL A 136 30.38 -5.11 -6.19
CA VAL A 136 29.57 -6.30 -6.51
C VAL A 136 28.79 -6.78 -5.30
N GLU A 137 29.41 -6.82 -4.11
CA GLU A 137 28.73 -7.18 -2.86
C GLU A 137 27.58 -6.22 -2.55
N SER A 138 27.82 -4.90 -2.64
CA SER A 138 26.77 -3.88 -2.43
C SER A 138 25.62 -4.03 -3.44
N TYR A 139 25.94 -4.26 -4.72
CA TYR A 139 24.93 -4.49 -5.75
C TYR A 139 24.12 -5.75 -5.48
N LEU A 140 24.75 -6.85 -5.06
CA LEU A 140 24.06 -8.09 -4.73
C LEU A 140 23.17 -7.94 -3.49
N ASP A 141 23.62 -7.21 -2.47
CA ASP A 141 22.82 -6.96 -1.26
C ASP A 141 21.58 -6.09 -1.57
N GLU A 142 21.75 -5.04 -2.37
CA GLU A 142 20.64 -4.17 -2.79
C GLU A 142 19.61 -4.90 -3.68
N ASN A 143 20.07 -5.82 -4.53
CA ASN A 143 19.21 -6.50 -5.49
C ASN A 143 18.65 -7.84 -5.01
N SER A 144 19.33 -8.57 -4.12
CA SER A 144 18.82 -9.82 -3.53
C SER A 144 17.58 -9.58 -2.67
N VAL A 145 17.61 -8.53 -1.84
CA VAL A 145 16.47 -8.12 -1.00
C VAL A 145 15.33 -7.54 -1.86
N LYS A 146 15.67 -6.79 -2.93
CA LYS A 146 14.67 -6.24 -3.85
C LYS A 146 13.95 -7.31 -4.66
N LEU A 147 14.63 -8.34 -5.17
CA LEU A 147 13.96 -9.37 -5.97
C LEU A 147 12.98 -10.20 -5.12
N GLU A 148 13.38 -10.69 -3.94
CA GLU A 148 12.47 -11.48 -3.09
C GLU A 148 11.27 -10.66 -2.59
N CYS A 149 11.50 -9.42 -2.14
CA CYS A 149 10.43 -8.59 -1.57
C CYS A 149 9.48 -8.03 -2.64
N SER A 150 9.99 -7.59 -3.80
CA SER A 150 9.13 -7.03 -4.86
C SER A 150 8.23 -8.08 -5.49
N LEU A 151 8.73 -9.30 -5.69
CA LEU A 151 7.95 -10.42 -6.23
C LEU A 151 6.82 -10.87 -5.30
N LEU A 152 7.10 -11.06 -4.01
CA LEU A 152 6.07 -11.44 -3.03
C LEU A 152 5.04 -10.33 -2.86
N GLN A 153 5.48 -9.08 -2.80
CA GLN A 153 4.61 -7.93 -2.56
C GLN A 153 3.71 -7.63 -3.75
N GLN A 154 4.20 -7.70 -5.00
CA GLN A 154 3.37 -7.51 -6.19
C GLN A 154 2.37 -8.66 -6.39
N THR A 155 2.78 -9.90 -6.13
CA THR A 155 1.90 -11.07 -6.23
C THR A 155 0.76 -10.99 -5.19
N ILE A 156 1.08 -10.61 -3.94
CA ILE A 156 0.09 -10.43 -2.87
C ILE A 156 -0.86 -9.27 -3.20
N GLN A 157 -0.34 -8.12 -3.63
CA GLN A 157 -1.16 -6.95 -3.95
C GLN A 157 -2.09 -7.18 -5.15
N GLY A 158 -1.62 -7.85 -6.20
CA GLY A 158 -2.47 -8.25 -7.33
C GLY A 158 -3.60 -9.18 -6.89
N THR A 159 -3.28 -10.14 -6.00
CA THR A 159 -4.25 -11.11 -5.47
C THR A 159 -5.26 -10.46 -4.52
N GLU A 160 -4.84 -9.53 -3.68
CA GLU A 160 -5.71 -8.79 -2.75
C GLU A 160 -6.66 -7.84 -3.48
N GLN A 161 -6.16 -7.08 -4.45
CA GLN A 161 -7.01 -6.23 -5.30
C GLN A 161 -8.05 -7.08 -6.07
N TYR A 162 -7.65 -8.28 -6.48
CA TYR A 162 -8.53 -9.24 -7.13
C TYR A 162 -9.62 -9.80 -6.19
N ILE A 163 -9.26 -10.18 -4.96
CA ILE A 163 -10.22 -10.65 -3.94
C ILE A 163 -11.22 -9.54 -3.57
N VAL A 164 -10.75 -8.29 -3.45
CA VAL A 164 -11.62 -7.13 -3.21
C VAL A 164 -12.61 -6.92 -4.37
N ARG A 165 -12.16 -7.03 -5.62
CA ARG A 165 -13.04 -6.96 -6.81
C ARG A 165 -14.08 -8.10 -6.84
N LEU A 166 -13.71 -9.31 -6.45
CA LEU A 166 -14.63 -10.45 -6.34
C LEU A 166 -15.60 -10.33 -5.15
N SER A 167 -15.20 -9.69 -4.05
CA SER A 167 -16.11 -9.45 -2.92
C SER A 167 -17.27 -8.49 -3.30
N GLY A 168 -17.06 -7.62 -4.30
CA GLY A 168 -18.11 -6.82 -4.94
C GLY A 168 -19.18 -7.65 -5.66
N LEU A 169 -18.81 -8.78 -6.27
CA LEU A 169 -19.75 -9.76 -6.85
C LEU A 169 -20.61 -10.46 -5.78
N GLY A 170 -20.13 -10.53 -4.53
CA GLY A 170 -20.93 -10.97 -3.39
C GLY A 170 -22.08 -10.01 -3.06
N ARG A 171 -21.89 -8.70 -3.26
CA ARG A 171 -22.92 -7.65 -3.03
C ARG A 171 -23.97 -7.59 -4.13
N LEU A 172 -23.65 -8.09 -5.33
CA LEU A 172 -24.63 -8.33 -6.42
C LEU A 172 -25.76 -9.25 -5.95
N LYS A 173 -25.49 -10.20 -5.05
CA LYS A 173 -26.51 -11.10 -4.47
C LYS A 173 -27.54 -10.40 -3.59
N GLU A 174 -27.16 -9.29 -2.95
CA GLU A 174 -28.05 -8.49 -2.08
C GLU A 174 -28.82 -7.46 -2.90
N SER A 175 -28.17 -6.86 -3.91
CA SER A 175 -28.79 -5.91 -4.84
C SER A 175 -29.79 -6.54 -5.82
N MET A 176 -29.55 -7.77 -6.29
CA MET A 176 -30.45 -8.47 -7.23
C MET A 176 -31.75 -8.97 -6.58
N LYS A 177 -31.89 -8.89 -5.25
CA LYS A 177 -33.19 -9.15 -4.58
C LYS A 177 -34.16 -7.97 -4.67
N ALA A 178 -33.70 -6.78 -5.07
CA ALA A 178 -34.47 -5.55 -4.94
C ALA A 178 -34.96 -4.93 -6.26
N HIS A 179 -34.45 -5.33 -7.44
CA HIS A 179 -34.76 -4.63 -8.69
C HIS A 179 -34.97 -5.55 -9.89
N THR A 180 -36.11 -5.37 -10.56
CA THR A 180 -36.51 -6.02 -11.82
C THR A 180 -35.92 -5.37 -13.07
N ASP A 181 -35.22 -4.23 -12.96
CA ASP A 181 -34.66 -3.52 -14.12
C ASP A 181 -33.12 -3.48 -14.10
N ILE A 182 -32.54 -4.57 -14.60
CA ILE A 182 -31.08 -4.75 -14.72
C ILE A 182 -30.46 -3.72 -15.70
N GLU A 183 -31.17 -3.31 -16.75
CA GLU A 183 -30.64 -2.38 -17.76
C GLU A 183 -30.46 -0.94 -17.23
N GLN A 184 -31.37 -0.47 -16.38
CA GLN A 184 -31.25 0.84 -15.73
C GLN A 184 -30.11 0.87 -14.69
N TYR A 185 -29.78 -0.28 -14.10
CA TYR A 185 -28.68 -0.40 -13.16
C TYR A 185 -27.32 -0.50 -13.86
N LEU A 186 -27.25 -1.19 -15.00
CA LEU A 186 -26.04 -1.28 -15.83
C LEU A 186 -25.65 0.05 -16.47
N SER A 187 -26.63 0.87 -16.89
CA SER A 187 -26.37 2.23 -17.38
C SER A 187 -25.92 3.20 -16.28
N LYS A 188 -26.28 2.95 -15.01
CA LYS A 188 -25.73 3.67 -13.85
C LYS A 188 -24.31 3.22 -13.52
N LEU A 189 -24.01 1.93 -13.63
CA LEU A 189 -22.67 1.37 -13.35
C LEU A 189 -21.60 1.84 -14.33
N SER A 190 -21.93 2.00 -15.63
CA SER A 190 -21.01 2.56 -16.62
C SER A 190 -20.67 4.03 -16.37
N GLY A 191 -21.50 4.76 -15.62
CA GLY A 191 -21.21 6.13 -15.15
C GLY A 191 -20.46 6.20 -13.81
N LEU A 192 -20.48 5.13 -13.00
CA LEU A 192 -20.00 5.13 -11.61
C LEU A 192 -18.51 4.83 -11.44
N VAL A 193 -17.85 4.29 -12.47
CA VAL A 193 -16.40 4.05 -12.47
C VAL A 193 -15.74 4.90 -13.55
N ARG A 194 -15.74 6.23 -13.35
CA ARG A 194 -14.77 7.06 -14.05
C ARG A 194 -13.42 6.84 -13.39
N VAL A 195 -12.46 6.27 -14.14
CA VAL A 195 -11.04 6.34 -13.76
C VAL A 195 -10.65 7.81 -13.83
N VAL A 196 -10.73 8.46 -12.67
CA VAL A 196 -10.45 9.87 -12.54
C VAL A 196 -8.94 10.06 -12.75
N GLY A 197 -8.55 10.70 -13.87
CA GLY A 197 -7.15 10.99 -14.17
C GLY A 197 -6.50 11.85 -13.07
N PRO A 198 -5.16 11.83 -12.95
CA PRO A 198 -4.42 12.45 -11.85
C PRO A 198 -4.62 13.98 -11.71
N ASN A 199 -5.21 14.65 -12.71
CA ASN A 199 -5.44 16.10 -12.74
C ASN A 199 -6.93 16.48 -12.64
N TYR A 200 -7.80 15.57 -12.18
CA TYR A 200 -9.21 15.91 -12.02
C TYR A 200 -9.41 16.85 -10.84
N MET A 201 -9.81 18.08 -11.14
CA MET A 201 -10.23 19.02 -10.12
C MET A 201 -11.64 18.68 -9.67
N PHE A 202 -11.82 18.52 -8.36
CA PHE A 202 -13.15 18.40 -7.78
C PHE A 202 -13.77 19.79 -7.70
N THR A 203 -14.88 19.98 -8.42
CA THR A 203 -15.72 21.17 -8.28
C THR A 203 -16.75 20.92 -7.18
N VAL A 204 -16.81 21.84 -6.21
CA VAL A 204 -17.85 21.80 -5.16
C VAL A 204 -19.19 22.13 -5.81
N GLN A 205 -20.12 21.16 -5.81
CA GLN A 205 -21.45 21.34 -6.40
C GLN A 205 -22.46 22.03 -5.47
N GLY A 206 -22.19 22.03 -4.17
CA GLY A 206 -23.06 22.63 -3.16
C GLY A 206 -22.44 22.60 -1.77
N LYS A 207 -23.00 23.40 -0.87
CA LYS A 207 -22.64 23.45 0.55
C LYS A 207 -23.91 23.26 1.38
N SER A 208 -23.86 22.39 2.37
CA SER A 208 -24.87 22.26 3.41
C SER A 208 -24.21 22.37 4.77
N GLU A 209 -24.99 22.77 5.77
CA GLU A 209 -24.54 22.92 7.15
C GLU A 209 -25.32 21.95 8.04
N HIS A 210 -24.60 21.19 8.86
CA HIS A 210 -25.16 20.17 9.73
C HIS A 210 -24.62 20.38 11.15
N THR A 211 -25.49 20.31 12.15
CA THR A 211 -25.06 20.34 13.54
C THR A 211 -24.46 19.00 13.93
N VAL A 212 -23.27 19.04 14.54
CA VAL A 212 -22.56 17.87 15.07
C VAL A 212 -22.51 17.87 16.60
N ARG A 213 -23.25 18.81 17.22
CA ARG A 213 -23.38 18.91 18.67
C ARG A 213 -24.32 17.83 19.18
N ILE A 214 -23.93 17.18 20.28
CA ILE A 214 -24.75 16.22 21.00
C ILE A 214 -25.08 16.75 22.41
N PRO A 215 -26.13 16.23 23.08
CA PRO A 215 -26.55 16.74 24.39
C PRO A 215 -25.47 16.68 25.48
N SER A 216 -24.52 15.75 25.38
CA SER A 216 -23.43 15.59 26.35
C SER A 216 -22.19 16.46 26.06
N ASP A 217 -22.24 17.34 25.06
CA ASP A 217 -21.15 18.29 24.77
C ASP A 217 -21.17 19.47 25.75
N SER A 218 -20.08 19.61 26.48
CA SER A 218 -19.86 20.70 27.45
C SER A 218 -19.25 21.95 26.80
N GLU A 219 -18.50 21.76 25.71
CA GLU A 219 -17.76 22.81 25.02
C GLU A 219 -18.25 22.98 23.57
N SER A 220 -17.86 24.08 22.93
CA SER A 220 -18.06 24.27 21.49
C SER A 220 -17.26 23.21 20.71
N CYS A 221 -17.95 22.53 19.78
CA CYS A 221 -17.33 21.50 18.93
C CYS A 221 -16.15 22.08 18.14
N SER A 222 -14.98 21.44 18.26
CA SER A 222 -13.79 21.78 17.48
C SER A 222 -13.34 20.56 16.70
N ILE A 223 -13.84 20.43 15.47
CA ILE A 223 -13.58 19.26 14.64
C ILE A 223 -12.20 19.36 13.99
N THR A 224 -11.28 18.48 14.39
CA THR A 224 -9.91 18.47 13.86
C THR A 224 -9.71 17.49 12.71
N ALA A 225 -10.51 16.43 12.66
CA ALA A 225 -10.42 15.41 11.61
C ALA A 225 -11.75 14.72 11.32
N ILE A 226 -11.82 14.18 10.11
CA ILE A 226 -12.97 13.49 9.55
C ILE A 226 -12.49 12.20 8.89
N CYS A 227 -13.18 11.09 9.13
CA CYS A 227 -12.95 9.82 8.46
C CYS A 227 -14.27 9.24 7.94
N VAL A 228 -14.37 9.01 6.63
CA VAL A 228 -15.56 8.40 6.01
C VAL A 228 -15.35 6.89 5.92
N LEU A 229 -16.28 6.12 6.47
CA LEU A 229 -16.28 4.66 6.45
C LEU A 229 -16.86 4.11 5.14
N PRO A 230 -16.62 2.83 4.79
CA PRO A 230 -17.01 2.25 3.51
C PRO A 230 -18.52 2.11 3.32
N ASP A 231 -19.29 2.17 4.41
CA ASP A 231 -20.74 2.18 4.42
C ASP A 231 -21.32 3.61 4.37
N GLY A 232 -20.47 4.64 4.23
CA GLY A 232 -20.86 6.04 4.14
C GLY A 232 -21.11 6.72 5.49
N GLN A 233 -20.92 6.02 6.61
CA GLN A 233 -20.91 6.68 7.92
C GLN A 233 -19.67 7.58 8.06
N VAL A 234 -19.77 8.59 8.91
CA VAL A 234 -18.70 9.59 9.10
C VAL A 234 -18.28 9.63 10.56
N LEU A 235 -16.98 9.56 10.82
CA LEU A 235 -16.38 9.75 12.13
C LEU A 235 -15.77 11.14 12.21
N LEU A 236 -15.99 11.82 13.35
CA LEU A 236 -15.39 13.12 13.66
C LEU A 236 -14.56 13.03 14.94
N ALA A 237 -13.38 13.66 14.91
CA ALA A 237 -12.61 13.99 16.11
C ALA A 237 -13.05 15.35 16.63
N ASP A 238 -13.76 15.38 17.76
CA ASP A 238 -14.11 16.61 18.45
C ASP A 238 -13.13 16.88 19.59
N ARG A 239 -12.18 17.78 19.33
CA ARG A 239 -11.04 18.07 20.18
C ARG A 239 -11.44 18.60 21.55
N ASN A 240 -12.30 19.62 21.57
CA ASN A 240 -12.67 20.33 22.80
C ASN A 240 -13.52 19.45 23.71
N ASN A 241 -14.49 18.72 23.15
CA ASN A 241 -15.34 17.81 23.90
C ASN A 241 -14.65 16.47 24.21
N LYS A 242 -13.44 16.23 23.70
CA LYS A 242 -12.69 14.97 23.85
C LYS A 242 -13.54 13.76 23.47
N LYS A 243 -14.20 13.85 22.32
CA LYS A 243 -15.11 12.81 21.81
C LYS A 243 -14.73 12.41 20.38
N VAL A 244 -15.01 11.16 20.07
CA VAL A 244 -15.14 10.68 18.70
C VAL A 244 -16.61 10.46 18.44
N LYS A 245 -17.17 11.15 17.43
CA LYS A 245 -18.60 11.11 17.10
C LYS A 245 -18.80 10.32 15.81
N LEU A 246 -19.80 9.45 15.79
CA LEU A 246 -20.23 8.73 14.60
C LEU A 246 -21.51 9.36 14.07
N LEU A 247 -21.53 9.66 12.78
CA LEU A 247 -22.66 10.19 12.06
C LEU A 247 -23.12 9.17 11.02
N ASN A 248 -24.43 9.11 10.81
CA ASN A 248 -25.00 8.35 9.70
C ASN A 248 -24.80 9.10 8.36
N GLN A 249 -25.30 8.50 7.27
CA GLN A 249 -25.21 9.06 5.92
C GLN A 249 -25.96 10.40 5.75
N GLN A 250 -26.87 10.72 6.66
CA GLN A 250 -27.61 11.99 6.71
C GLN A 250 -26.92 13.02 7.61
N TYR A 251 -25.69 12.73 8.07
CA TYR A 251 -24.91 13.57 8.98
C TYR A 251 -25.60 13.84 10.33
N HIS A 252 -26.41 12.90 10.81
CA HIS A 252 -26.93 12.92 12.18
C HIS A 252 -26.03 12.10 13.09
N ALA A 253 -25.67 12.64 14.26
CA ALA A 253 -24.90 11.92 15.25
C ALA A 253 -25.72 10.73 15.81
N VAL A 254 -25.19 9.51 15.67
CA VAL A 254 -25.85 8.26 16.09
C VAL A 254 -25.15 7.57 17.24
N SER A 255 -23.86 7.84 17.46
CA SER A 255 -23.09 7.32 18.58
C SER A 255 -21.91 8.24 18.87
N HIS A 256 -21.33 8.11 20.07
CA HIS A 256 -20.12 8.81 20.44
C HIS A 256 -19.31 7.99 21.44
N LEU A 257 -18.01 8.27 21.50
CA LEU A 257 -17.09 7.67 22.45
C LEU A 257 -16.25 8.77 23.10
N ASP A 258 -16.19 8.77 24.42
CA ASP A 258 -15.29 9.64 25.16
C ASP A 258 -13.84 9.15 25.05
N VAL A 259 -12.95 10.04 24.63
CA VAL A 259 -11.51 9.81 24.62
C VAL A 259 -10.85 10.58 25.77
N ARG A 260 -9.77 10.03 26.34
CA ARG A 260 -9.14 10.60 27.55
C ARG A 260 -8.41 11.93 27.34
N ALA A 261 -8.15 12.32 26.09
CA ALA A 261 -7.35 13.47 25.72
C ALA A 261 -7.91 14.12 24.44
N GLU A 262 -7.37 15.27 24.05
CA GLU A 262 -7.79 15.97 22.83
C GLU A 262 -7.48 15.13 21.59
N SER A 263 -8.50 14.77 20.83
CA SER A 263 -8.36 14.11 19.53
C SER A 263 -7.79 15.09 18.51
N GLN A 264 -6.73 14.67 17.82
CA GLN A 264 -6.02 15.48 16.84
C GLN A 264 -6.36 15.02 15.42
N ASP A 265 -6.34 13.72 15.18
CA ASP A 265 -6.58 13.15 13.85
C ASP A 265 -7.19 11.74 13.90
N ILE A 266 -7.81 11.30 12.80
CA ILE A 266 -8.45 9.99 12.65
C ILE A 266 -8.09 9.40 11.29
N CYS A 267 -7.69 8.12 11.28
CA CYS A 267 -7.56 7.37 10.04
C CYS A 267 -8.24 6.00 10.12
N GLN A 268 -8.69 5.52 8.96
CA GLN A 268 -9.24 4.18 8.83
C GLN A 268 -8.11 3.13 8.78
N ILE A 269 -8.24 2.06 9.57
CA ILE A 269 -7.32 0.90 9.55
C ILE A 269 -7.95 -0.25 8.78
N THR A 270 -9.19 -0.58 9.13
CA THR A 270 -10.00 -1.62 8.47
C THR A 270 -11.41 -1.09 8.24
N PRO A 271 -12.30 -1.82 7.54
CA PRO A 271 -13.69 -1.41 7.38
C PRO A 271 -14.44 -1.12 8.69
N SER A 272 -14.02 -1.73 9.80
CA SER A 272 -14.67 -1.64 11.12
C SER A 272 -13.73 -1.19 12.24
N GLU A 273 -12.51 -0.74 11.94
CA GLU A 273 -11.55 -0.25 12.94
C GLU A 273 -10.89 1.03 12.43
N VAL A 274 -10.84 2.04 13.30
CA VAL A 274 -10.14 3.30 13.07
C VAL A 274 -9.09 3.53 14.14
N ALA A 275 -8.08 4.32 13.81
CA ALA A 275 -7.07 4.79 14.75
C ALA A 275 -7.21 6.30 14.94
N VAL A 276 -7.23 6.72 16.20
CA VAL A 276 -7.39 8.13 16.60
C VAL A 276 -6.14 8.58 17.33
N ALA A 277 -5.47 9.60 16.80
CA ALA A 277 -4.37 10.27 17.49
C ALA A 277 -4.96 11.17 18.59
N VAL A 278 -4.57 10.94 19.83
CA VAL A 278 -4.97 11.78 20.96
C VAL A 278 -3.72 12.32 21.67
N THR A 279 -3.70 13.64 21.88
CA THR A 279 -2.58 14.32 22.53
C THR A 279 -3.10 15.36 23.51
N TYR A 280 -2.67 15.29 24.78
CA TYR A 280 -2.88 16.36 25.76
C TYR A 280 -1.86 16.28 26.89
N ARG A 281 -1.11 17.37 27.13
CA ARG A 281 0.00 17.42 28.10
C ARG A 281 0.96 16.24 27.87
N ASN A 282 1.07 15.32 28.83
CA ASN A 282 1.96 14.16 28.79
C ASN A 282 1.29 12.89 28.23
N ILE A 283 0.06 13.00 27.72
CA ILE A 283 -0.65 11.90 27.06
C ILE A 283 -0.39 12.03 25.57
N HIS A 284 0.30 11.05 25.01
CA HIS A 284 0.47 10.87 23.57
C HIS A 284 0.16 9.41 23.24
N GLU A 285 -1.01 9.16 22.67
CA GLU A 285 -1.40 7.80 22.32
C GLU A 285 -2.19 7.75 21.02
N VAL A 286 -2.17 6.58 20.39
CA VAL A 286 -3.13 6.21 19.36
C VAL A 286 -4.14 5.27 19.99
N GLN A 287 -5.42 5.61 19.89
CA GLN A 287 -6.52 4.77 20.35
C GLN A 287 -7.16 4.08 19.15
N PHE A 288 -7.30 2.75 19.22
CA PHE A 288 -7.99 1.98 18.19
C PHE A 288 -9.45 1.84 18.61
N ILE A 289 -10.36 2.26 17.74
CA ILE A 289 -11.81 2.25 17.99
C ILE A 289 -12.45 1.33 16.97
N THR A 290 -13.23 0.38 17.46
CA THR A 290 -14.02 -0.52 16.62
C THR A 290 -15.41 0.09 16.40
N VAL A 291 -15.89 0.02 15.17
CA VAL A 291 -17.23 0.46 14.75
C VAL A 291 -18.03 -0.77 14.34
N ILE A 292 -18.99 -1.17 15.17
CA ILE A 292 -19.87 -2.31 14.92
C ILE A 292 -21.30 -1.87 15.10
N GLN A 293 -22.13 -2.05 14.06
CA GLN A 293 -23.58 -1.76 14.10
C GLN A 293 -23.89 -0.35 14.61
N GLY A 294 -23.10 0.65 14.18
CA GLY A 294 -23.28 2.04 14.58
C GLY A 294 -22.85 2.36 16.01
N GLN A 295 -22.17 1.45 16.71
CA GLN A 295 -21.62 1.68 18.05
C GLN A 295 -20.10 1.77 18.01
N LEU A 296 -19.56 2.66 18.83
CA LEU A 296 -18.13 2.88 18.99
C LEU A 296 -17.64 2.20 20.26
N THR A 297 -16.65 1.32 20.12
CA THR A 297 -16.02 0.64 21.25
C THR A 297 -14.53 0.90 21.25
N LEU A 298 -14.00 1.37 22.39
CA LEU A 298 -12.57 1.53 22.58
C LEU A 298 -11.89 0.17 22.65
N GLY A 299 -10.94 -0.08 21.74
CA GLY A 299 -10.11 -1.27 21.71
C GLY A 299 -8.75 -1.03 22.37
N ARG A 300 -7.68 -1.41 21.65
CA ARG A 300 -6.30 -1.28 22.13
C ARG A 300 -5.79 0.16 22.08
N LYS A 301 -4.70 0.41 22.80
CA LYS A 301 -3.99 1.70 22.83
C LYS A 301 -2.51 1.52 22.55
N LEU A 302 -1.95 2.47 21.83
CA LEU A 302 -0.52 2.57 21.57
C LEU A 302 0.01 3.85 22.21
N LYS A 303 0.81 3.72 23.27
CA LYS A 303 1.50 4.86 23.88
C LYS A 303 2.70 5.27 23.04
N LEU A 304 2.84 6.55 22.80
CA LEU A 304 3.93 7.14 22.05
C LEU A 304 4.86 7.92 22.98
N GLN A 305 6.13 8.04 22.59
CA GLN A 305 7.13 8.84 23.31
C GLN A 305 7.25 10.28 22.76
N HIS A 306 6.38 10.64 21.82
CA HIS A 306 6.37 11.93 21.14
C HIS A 306 4.91 12.35 20.91
N GLY A 307 4.67 13.64 20.66
CA GLY A 307 3.34 14.13 20.29
C GLY A 307 2.80 13.48 19.02
N CYS A 308 1.48 13.37 18.91
CA CYS A 308 0.80 12.90 17.70
C CYS A 308 -0.26 13.90 17.25
N SER A 309 0.06 14.66 16.20
CA SER A 309 -0.82 15.68 15.61
C SER A 309 -1.55 15.21 14.36
N GLY A 310 -1.05 14.15 13.72
CA GLY A 310 -1.67 13.57 12.52
C GLY A 310 -1.35 12.09 12.38
N ILE A 311 -2.25 11.36 11.73
CA ILE A 311 -2.17 9.91 11.56
C ILE A 311 -2.69 9.48 10.18
N ALA A 312 -1.96 8.60 9.53
CA ALA A 312 -2.41 7.90 8.33
C ALA A 312 -2.08 6.42 8.42
N CYS A 313 -2.86 5.59 7.72
CA CYS A 313 -2.60 4.17 7.56
C CYS A 313 -2.41 3.85 6.09
N HIS A 314 -1.33 3.15 5.76
CA HIS A 314 -1.05 2.67 4.42
C HIS A 314 -0.42 1.29 4.50
N GLN A 315 -0.95 0.31 3.75
CA GLN A 315 -0.42 -1.06 3.68
C GLN A 315 -0.18 -1.73 5.04
N GLY A 316 -1.09 -1.50 6.02
CA GLY A 316 -0.96 -2.10 7.36
C GLY A 316 0.12 -1.44 8.23
N GLU A 317 0.55 -0.23 7.89
CA GLU A 317 1.53 0.55 8.64
C GLU A 317 0.94 1.91 9.00
N LEU A 318 1.27 2.40 10.19
CA LEU A 318 0.88 3.72 10.68
C LEU A 318 1.98 4.73 10.42
N PHE A 319 1.57 5.88 9.89
CA PHE A 319 2.40 7.05 9.71
C PHE A 319 1.88 8.11 10.67
N ILE A 320 2.69 8.45 11.67
CA ILE A 320 2.30 9.36 12.74
C ILE A 320 3.21 10.58 12.68
N CYS A 321 2.62 11.76 12.52
CA CYS A 321 3.37 13.00 12.58
C CYS A 321 3.29 13.63 13.97
N SER A 322 4.39 14.26 14.35
CA SER A 322 4.53 15.13 15.49
C SER A 322 4.77 16.56 15.00
N GLY A 323 5.01 17.49 15.92
CA GLY A 323 5.40 18.87 15.57
C GLY A 323 6.70 18.97 14.74
N THR A 324 7.60 17.99 14.85
CA THR A 324 8.96 18.08 14.28
C THR A 324 9.39 16.83 13.51
N ALA A 325 8.61 15.76 13.51
CA ALA A 325 9.04 14.49 12.92
C ALA A 325 7.89 13.64 12.40
N LEU A 326 8.20 12.80 11.42
CA LEU A 326 7.32 11.76 10.87
C LEU A 326 7.86 10.39 11.24
N TYR A 327 7.01 9.60 11.88
CA TYR A 327 7.35 8.27 12.37
C TYR A 327 6.53 7.22 11.64
N LYS A 328 7.13 6.05 11.47
CA LYS A 328 6.50 4.87 10.90
C LYS A 328 6.38 3.78 11.96
N TYR A 329 5.20 3.19 12.10
CA TYR A 329 4.86 2.19 13.10
C TYR A 329 4.15 1.00 12.48
N THR A 330 4.26 -0.17 13.11
CA THR A 330 3.33 -1.27 12.88
C THR A 330 1.98 -0.99 13.55
N LEU A 331 0.90 -1.65 13.12
CA LEU A 331 -0.42 -1.58 13.81
C LEU A 331 -0.39 -2.07 15.27
N TYR A 332 0.66 -2.82 15.64
CA TYR A 332 0.87 -3.34 16.99
C TYR A 332 1.76 -2.43 17.84
N GLY A 333 2.21 -1.30 17.30
CA GLY A 333 2.91 -0.28 18.06
C GLY A 333 4.43 -0.35 18.07
N LYS A 334 5.04 -1.23 17.27
CA LYS A 334 6.48 -1.22 17.10
C LYS A 334 6.86 -0.05 16.18
N GLN A 335 7.64 0.89 16.69
CA GLN A 335 8.25 1.92 15.84
C GLN A 335 9.22 1.24 14.87
N LEU A 336 9.01 1.41 13.58
CA LEU A 336 9.86 0.85 12.53
C LEU A 336 11.03 1.79 12.23
N CYS A 337 10.73 3.05 11.95
CA CYS A 337 11.73 4.07 11.69
C CYS A 337 11.17 5.48 11.89
N ARG A 338 12.06 6.46 11.92
CA ARG A 338 11.76 7.90 11.82
C ARG A 338 12.08 8.31 10.39
N LEU A 339 11.05 8.62 9.61
CA LEU A 339 11.18 8.94 8.18
C LEU A 339 11.71 10.34 7.96
N TYR A 340 11.38 11.26 8.87
CA TYR A 340 11.80 12.65 8.82
C TYR A 340 11.88 13.21 10.24
N GLU A 341 12.86 14.09 10.46
CA GLU A 341 13.00 14.88 11.69
C GLU A 341 13.59 16.23 11.35
N ASP A 342 12.84 17.28 11.63
CA ASP A 342 13.34 18.63 11.66
C ASP A 342 14.09 18.86 12.97
N ARG A 343 15.40 19.08 12.86
CA ARG A 343 16.28 19.44 13.97
C ARG A 343 16.59 20.91 14.01
N SER A 344 16.13 21.68 13.03
CA SER A 344 16.21 23.13 13.10
C SER A 344 15.23 23.57 14.18
N SER A 345 15.73 24.23 15.22
CA SER A 345 14.94 24.79 16.31
C SER A 345 13.97 25.89 15.84
N ASP A 346 14.04 26.26 14.58
CA ASP A 346 13.19 27.23 13.94
C ASP A 346 11.95 26.53 13.40
N TYR A 347 10.89 26.52 14.21
CA TYR A 347 9.54 26.28 13.70
C TYR A 347 9.31 27.19 12.48
N THR A 348 9.34 26.63 11.28
CA THR A 348 8.50 26.99 10.12
C THR A 348 8.99 26.25 8.88
N GLY A 349 8.05 25.58 8.21
CA GLY A 349 8.30 24.88 6.95
C GLY A 349 9.06 25.76 5.96
N LYS A 350 10.30 25.36 5.65
CA LYS A 350 11.09 25.95 4.58
C LYS A 350 11.06 25.07 3.34
N ASN A 351 10.72 25.76 2.26
CA ASN A 351 10.51 25.27 0.92
C ASN A 351 11.87 24.92 0.25
N HIS A 352 12.38 23.67 0.40
CA HIS A 352 13.28 22.99 -0.54
C HIS A 352 12.60 22.11 -1.62
N GLY A 353 12.27 22.70 -2.77
CA GLY A 353 12.12 22.14 -4.14
C GLY A 353 11.44 20.80 -4.48
N GLU A 354 11.25 19.82 -3.58
CA GLU A 354 10.92 18.41 -3.95
C GLU A 354 9.97 17.69 -2.95
N PHE A 355 9.08 18.42 -2.27
CA PHE A 355 8.49 18.06 -0.95
C PHE A 355 7.64 16.80 -0.76
N ILE A 356 7.84 16.25 0.43
CA ILE A 356 6.86 15.58 1.32
C ILE A 356 5.99 16.67 1.99
N LEU A 357 4.67 16.62 1.85
CA LEU A 357 3.76 17.57 2.51
C LEU A 357 3.42 17.09 3.94
N ILE A 358 4.05 17.71 4.94
CA ILE A 358 3.56 17.79 6.32
C ILE A 358 3.13 19.24 6.53
N THR A 359 1.83 19.53 6.57
CA THR A 359 1.34 20.87 6.91
C THR A 359 0.76 20.87 8.32
N LEU A 360 1.52 21.45 9.25
CA LEU A 360 1.00 21.98 10.51
C LEU A 360 0.37 23.35 10.20
N GLY A 361 -0.95 23.41 10.28
CA GLY A 361 -1.75 24.62 10.03
C GLY A 361 -3.12 24.24 9.49
N GLN A 362 -4.03 23.91 10.41
CA GLN A 362 -5.48 23.72 10.23
C GLN A 362 -5.94 23.32 8.81
N HIS A 363 -6.11 22.01 8.61
CA HIS A 363 -6.61 21.30 7.41
C HIS A 363 -5.59 21.10 6.27
N PHE A 364 -5.26 19.84 5.94
CA PHE A 364 -5.34 19.20 4.61
C PHE A 364 -4.61 17.83 4.55
N PHE A 365 -5.00 17.03 3.56
CA PHE A 365 -4.84 15.57 3.38
C PHE A 365 -3.41 15.05 3.15
N LEU A 366 -3.05 13.99 3.89
CA LEU A 366 -1.86 13.14 3.75
C LEU A 366 -1.78 12.28 2.45
N ARG A 367 -2.69 12.49 1.47
CA ARG A 367 -2.91 11.54 0.36
C ARG A 367 -1.90 11.65 -0.80
N GLU A 368 -1.18 12.77 -0.95
CA GLU A 368 -0.26 13.00 -2.08
C GLU A 368 1.20 12.58 -1.83
N ILE A 369 1.59 12.23 -0.60
CA ILE A 369 2.97 11.83 -0.28
C ILE A 369 3.37 10.53 -1.01
N PHE A 370 2.43 9.59 -1.18
CA PHE A 370 2.72 8.29 -1.82
C PHE A 370 2.84 8.35 -3.34
N LYS A 371 2.28 9.38 -4.01
CA LYS A 371 2.38 9.51 -5.48
C LYS A 371 3.75 10.01 -5.94
N LYS A 372 4.41 10.87 -5.15
CA LYS A 372 5.69 11.49 -5.52
C LYS A 372 6.93 10.78 -4.98
N LEU A 373 6.81 9.99 -3.90
CA LEU A 373 7.86 9.04 -3.50
C LEU A 373 8.19 8.02 -4.61
N ARG A 374 7.27 7.79 -5.56
CA ARG A 374 7.49 6.95 -6.75
C ARG A 374 8.39 7.61 -7.81
N VAL A 375 8.58 8.93 -7.76
CA VAL A 375 9.35 9.71 -8.75
C VAL A 375 10.70 10.14 -8.19
N GLY A 376 10.82 10.32 -6.87
CA GLY A 376 12.04 10.84 -6.21
C GLY A 376 13.10 9.80 -5.79
N ILE A 377 12.93 8.50 -6.04
CA ILE A 377 13.94 7.47 -5.69
C ILE A 377 14.97 7.26 -6.82
N ASN A 378 14.81 7.94 -7.96
CA ASN A 378 15.82 7.98 -9.03
C ASN A 378 16.37 9.39 -9.18
N LYS A 379 17.25 9.83 -8.26
CA LYS A 379 18.31 10.81 -8.52
C LYS A 379 19.44 10.65 -7.52
#